data_AF-A0A829ZSA7-F1
#
_entry.id   AF-A0A829ZSA7-F1
#
_cell.length_a   1.000
_cell.length_b   1.000
_cell.length_c   1.000
_cell.angle_alpha   90.00
_cell.angle_beta   90.00
_cell.angle_gamma   90.00
#
_symmetry.space_group_name_H-M   'P 1'
#
loop_
_entity.id
_entity.type
_entity.pdbx_description
1 polymer ?
#
loop_
_entity_poly.entity_id
_entity_poly.type
_entity_poly.pdbx_seq_one_letter_code
_entity_poly.pdbx_strand_id
1 'polypeptide(L)' 'MYRLRLKRKLSQKQVAEAVGITQSGYAMIETGRRHPRKEVMKKLADFFGVTVDELFFNEDRGQSS' A
#
# COMPACT_ATOMS: atom_id res chain seq x y z
N MET A 1 2.39 -2.26 -3.47
CA MET A 1 1.65 -0.96 -3.48
C MET A 1 2.07 0.02 -4.56
N TYR A 2 3.35 0.42 -4.64
CA TYR A 2 3.85 1.45 -5.57
C TYR A 2 3.35 1.27 -7.02
N ARG A 3 3.50 0.06 -7.58
CA ARG A 3 3.03 -0.27 -8.94
C ARG A 3 1.52 -0.10 -9.13
N LEU A 4 0.71 -0.47 -8.13
CA LEU A 4 -0.76 -0.34 -8.17
C LEU A 4 -1.18 1.13 -8.18
N ARG A 5 -0.53 1.96 -7.34
CA ARG A 5 -0.77 3.41 -7.29
C ARG A 5 -0.43 4.08 -8.63
N LEU A 6 0.73 3.76 -9.21
CA LEU A 6 1.15 4.32 -10.50
C LEU A 6 0.26 3.88 -11.67
N LYS A 7 -0.18 2.61 -11.70
CA LYS A 7 -1.12 2.11 -12.73
C LYS A 7 -2.43 2.91 -12.73
N ARG A 8 -2.85 3.39 -11.55
CA ARG A 8 -4.04 4.24 -11.37
C ARG A 8 -3.76 5.74 -11.48
N LYS A 9 -2.51 6.16 -11.76
CA LYS A 9 -2.08 7.57 -11.86
C LYS A 9 -2.40 8.39 -10.60
N LEU A 10 -2.31 7.77 -9.43
CA LEU A 10 -2.63 8.41 -8.16
C LEU A 10 -1.37 8.93 -7.46
N SER A 11 -1.46 10.07 -6.78
CA SER A 11 -0.47 10.54 -5.82
C SER A 11 -0.59 9.78 -4.50
N GLN A 12 0.46 9.82 -3.68
CA GLN A 12 0.42 9.25 -2.32
C GLN A 12 -0.65 9.91 -1.45
N LYS A 13 -0.85 11.22 -1.62
CA LYS A 13 -1.88 11.99 -0.91
C LYS A 13 -3.29 11.48 -1.22
N GLN A 14 -3.61 11.27 -2.50
CA GLN A 14 -4.92 10.76 -2.91
C GLN A 14 -5.23 9.37 -2.33
N VAL A 15 -4.25 8.47 -2.26
CA VAL A 15 -4.46 7.15 -1.64
C VAL A 15 -4.65 7.30 -0.13
N ALA A 16 -3.83 8.12 0.52
CA ALA A 16 -3.91 8.35 1.96
C ALA A 16 -5.28 8.93 2.37
N GLU A 17 -5.78 9.93 1.63
CA GLU A 17 -7.11 10.51 1.81
C GLU A 17 -8.21 9.46 1.63
N ALA A 18 -8.12 8.64 0.58
CA ALA A 18 -9.12 7.60 0.30
C ALA A 18 -9.21 6.53 1.40
N VAL A 19 -8.11 6.22 2.09
CA VAL A 19 -8.09 5.21 3.16
C VAL A 19 -8.10 5.82 4.57
N GLY A 20 -8.21 7.14 4.68
CA GLY A 20 -8.32 7.86 5.95
C GLY A 20 -7.05 7.82 6.81
N ILE A 21 -5.87 7.96 6.19
CA ILE A 21 -4.58 8.07 6.90
C ILE A 21 -3.80 9.29 6.42
N THR A 22 -2.71 9.63 7.11
CA THR A 22 -1.83 10.71 6.67
C THR A 22 -1.00 10.31 5.45
N GLN A 23 -0.66 11.27 4.58
CA GLN A 23 0.24 11.03 3.43
C GLN A 23 1.58 10.44 3.87
N SER A 24 2.18 10.95 4.95
CA SER A 24 3.42 10.42 5.52
C SER A 24 3.26 8.99 6.03
N GLY A 25 2.12 8.68 6.65
CA GLY A 25 1.75 7.33 7.06
C GLY A 25 1.69 6.37 5.87
N TYR A 26 0.99 6.76 4.80
CA TYR A 26 0.95 6.00 3.55
C TYR A 26 2.35 5.82 2.95
N ALA A 27 3.17 6.87 2.88
CA ALA A 27 4.52 6.78 2.32
C ALA A 27 5.42 5.79 3.07
N MET A 28 5.35 5.76 4.41
CA MET A 28 6.07 4.78 5.21
C MET A 28 5.56 3.36 5.00
N ILE A 29 4.26 3.17 4.78
CA ILE A 29 3.68 1.86 4.45
C ILE A 29 4.12 1.42 3.04
N GLU A 30 4.00 2.30 2.04
CA GLU A 30 4.35 2.02 0.64
C GLU A 30 5.83 1.64 0.48
N THR A 31 6.70 2.21 1.30
CA THR A 31 8.16 1.93 1.31
C THR A 31 8.56 0.81 2.28
N GLY A 32 7.61 0.16 2.96
CA GLY A 32 7.89 -0.91 3.92
C GLY A 32 8.48 -0.46 5.27
N ARG A 33 8.70 0.85 5.47
CA ARG A 33 9.23 1.42 6.73
C ARG A 33 8.27 1.30 7.90
N ARG A 34 6.97 1.11 7.63
CA ARG A 34 5.95 0.95 8.66
C ARG A 34 4.98 -0.16 8.28
N HIS A 35 4.82 -1.12 9.19
CA HIS A 35 3.75 -2.09 9.09
C HIS A 35 2.42 -1.46 9.56
N PRO A 36 1.37 -1.40 8.72
CA PRO A 36 0.08 -0.84 9.11
C PRO A 36 -0.69 -1.74 10.09
N ARG A 37 -1.74 -1.21 10.71
CA ARG A 37 -2.71 -2.03 11.48
C ARG A 37 -3.64 -2.79 10.52
N LYS A 38 -4.24 -3.89 10.99
CA LYS A 38 -5.18 -4.72 10.21
C LYS A 38 -6.27 -3.92 9.49
N GLU A 39 -6.85 -2.92 10.15
CA GLU A 39 -7.86 -2.05 9.56
C GLU A 39 -7.33 -1.29 8.32
N VAL A 40 -6.12 -0.72 8.42
CA VAL A 40 -5.49 0.01 7.31
C VAL A 40 -5.06 -0.94 6.20
N MET A 41 -4.60 -2.16 6.53
CA MET A 41 -4.32 -3.19 5.53
C MET A 41 -5.56 -3.50 4.70
N LYS A 42 -6.70 -3.74 5.37
CA LYS A 42 -7.98 -4.03 4.71
C LYS A 42 -8.42 -2.87 3.82
N LYS A 43 -8.40 -1.64 4.33
CA LYS A 43 -8.76 -0.44 3.54
C LYS A 43 -7.89 -0.29 2.28
N LEU A 44 -6.58 -0.55 2.38
CA LEU A 44 -5.67 -0.48 1.24
C LEU A 44 -5.93 -1.60 0.23
N ALA A 45 -6.17 -2.83 0.71
CA ALA A 45 -6.53 -3.97 -0.13
C ALA A 45 -7.84 -3.73 -0.90
N ASP A 46 -8.90 -3.31 -0.19
CA ASP A 46 -10.19 -2.94 -0.76
C ASP A 46 -10.04 -1.79 -1.77
N PHE A 47 -9.27 -0.75 -1.42
CA PHE A 47 -9.01 0.37 -2.33
C PHE A 47 -8.36 -0.10 -3.62
N PHE A 48 -7.31 -0.93 -3.55
CA PHE A 48 -6.59 -1.43 -4.73
C PHE A 48 -7.29 -2.59 -5.45
N GLY A 49 -8.35 -3.17 -4.88
CA GLY A 49 -9.08 -4.30 -5.45
C GLY A 49 -8.25 -5.59 -5.48
N VAL A 50 -7.44 -5.80 -4.44
CA VAL A 50 -6.58 -6.98 -4.25
C VAL A 50 -6.77 -7.51 -2.84
N THR A 51 -6.26 -8.70 -2.55
CA THR A 51 -6.24 -9.25 -1.19
C THR A 51 -5.16 -8.61 -0.32
N VAL A 52 -5.30 -8.72 1.00
CA VAL A 52 -4.27 -8.28 1.96
C VAL A 52 -2.96 -9.05 1.73
N ASP A 53 -3.05 -10.36 1.48
CA ASP A 53 -1.93 -11.24 1.13
C ASP A 53 -1.18 -10.75 -0.11
N GLU A 54 -1.88 -10.47 -1.21
CA GLU A 54 -1.26 -9.93 -2.42
C GLU A 54 -0.58 -8.58 -2.21
N LEU A 55 -1.10 -7.77 -1.28
CA LEU A 55 -0.62 -6.41 -1.07
C LEU A 55 0.58 -6.32 -0.12
N PHE A 56 0.68 -7.24 0.84
CA PHE A 56 1.64 -7.19 1.95
C PHE A 56 2.53 -8.42 2.10
N PHE A 57 2.12 -9.58 1.58
CA PHE A 57 2.75 -10.88 1.85
C PHE A 57 3.21 -11.62 0.59
N ASN A 58 2.79 -11.18 -0.61
CA ASN A 58 3.39 -11.61 -1.87
C ASN A 58 4.75 -10.93 -2.07
N GLU A 59 5.75 -11.40 -1.32
CA GLU A 59 7.15 -11.27 -1.70
C GLU A 59 7.44 -12.27 -2.82
N ASP A 60 7.57 -11.76 -4.05
CA ASP A 60 8.45 -12.40 -5.03
C ASP A 60 9.83 -12.49 -4.35
N ARG A 61 10.30 -13.71 -4.07
CA ARG A 61 11.66 -13.96 -3.59
C ARG A 61 12.62 -13.51 -4.70
N GLY A 62 13.00 -12.24 -4.66
CA GLY A 62 13.84 -11.61 -5.65
C GLY A 62 14.67 -10.48 -5.06
N GLN A 63 15.23 -10.68 -3.85
CA GLN A 63 16.50 -10.04 -3.52
C GLN A 63 17.58 -10.82 -4.27
N SER A 64 17.88 -10.38 -5.48
CA SER A 64 19.15 -10.62 -6.13
C SER A 64 19.59 -9.29 -6.73
N SER A 65 20.84 -8.95 -6.41
CA SER A 65 21.60 -7.72 -6.73
C SER A 65 21.51 -6.60 -5.70
#